data_AF-A0A7S2ME31-F1
#
_entry.id   AF-A0A7S2ME31-F1
#
_cell.length_a   1.000
_cell.length_b   1.000
_cell.length_c   1.000
_cell.angle_alpha   90.00
_cell.angle_beta   90.00
_cell.angle_gamma   90.00
#
_symmetry.space_group_name_H-M   'P 1'
#
loop_
_entity.id
_entity.type
_entity.pdbx_description
1 polymer ?
#
loop_
_entity_poly.entity_id
_entity_poly.type
_entity_poly.pdbx_seq_one_letter_code
_entity_poly.pdbx_strand_id
1 'polypeptide(L)'
;GTAFREAATRNLHATPVFSFFHAPSSSFRVLMRLQRTRAPPAAAFSDLAHLVRCSGCGALWKVASTDLGELASTRSACPCGGLDAAAGVGADACAGKLTVHGPMWTGPLHESNFVERMREDAAARGWDEAVTLLQCFEG
;
A
#
# COMPACT_ATOMS: atom_id res chain seq x y z
N GLY A 1 4.26 -3.51 -5.92
CA GLY A 1 3.78 -4.80 -6.43
C GLY A 1 4.85 -5.51 -7.23
N THR A 2 5.16 -5.03 -8.44
CA THR A 2 6.09 -5.71 -9.38
C THR A 2 7.47 -5.97 -8.80
N ALA A 3 8.16 -4.94 -8.25
CA ALA A 3 9.49 -5.11 -7.68
C ALA A 3 9.56 -6.20 -6.59
N PHE A 4 8.50 -6.32 -5.77
CA PHE A 4 8.39 -7.37 -4.76
C PHE A 4 8.30 -8.77 -5.40
N ARG A 5 7.42 -8.94 -6.39
CA ARG A 5 7.26 -10.22 -7.10
C ARG A 5 8.56 -10.62 -7.81
N GLU A 6 9.24 -9.67 -8.44
CA GLU A 6 10.55 -9.89 -9.09
C GLU A 6 11.67 -10.24 -8.09
N ALA A 7 11.62 -9.73 -6.87
CA ALA A 7 12.54 -10.14 -5.81
C ALA A 7 12.27 -11.59 -5.37
N ALA A 8 10.99 -11.94 -5.20
CA ALA A 8 10.57 -13.26 -4.75
C ALA A 8 11.02 -14.39 -5.72
N THR A 9 10.98 -14.17 -7.03
CA THR A 9 11.48 -15.14 -8.03
C THR A 9 12.98 -15.43 -7.90
N ARG A 10 13.72 -14.57 -7.20
CA ARG A 10 15.16 -14.67 -6.95
C ARG A 10 15.52 -15.07 -5.52
N ASN A 11 14.55 -15.56 -4.74
CA ASN A 11 14.70 -15.85 -3.31
C ASN A 11 15.13 -14.62 -2.48
N LEU A 12 14.70 -13.43 -2.91
CA LEU A 12 14.89 -12.17 -2.20
C LEU A 12 13.57 -11.71 -1.60
N HIS A 13 13.62 -11.22 -0.37
CA HIS A 13 12.55 -10.46 0.24
C HIS A 13 12.84 -8.96 0.05
N ALA A 14 11.91 -8.24 -0.57
CA ALA A 14 12.03 -6.80 -0.80
C ALA A 14 11.12 -6.04 0.16
N THR A 15 11.67 -5.11 0.93
CA THR A 15 10.89 -4.28 1.85
C THR A 15 11.16 -2.81 1.54
N PRO A 16 10.13 -1.99 1.27
CA PRO A 16 10.30 -0.55 1.18
C PRO A 16 10.84 0.00 2.50
N VAL A 17 11.92 0.78 2.44
CA VAL A 17 12.44 1.53 3.60
C VAL A 17 12.12 3.01 3.52
N PHE A 18 11.83 3.50 2.30
CA PHE A 18 11.42 4.86 2.03
C PHE A 18 10.68 4.94 0.69
N SER A 19 9.60 5.71 0.60
CA SER A 19 8.93 5.99 -0.68
C SER A 19 8.24 7.34 -0.69
N PHE A 20 8.42 8.13 -1.75
CA PHE A 20 7.65 9.36 -1.89
C PHE A 20 7.26 9.63 -3.34
N PHE A 21 6.22 10.43 -3.50
CA PHE A 21 5.78 10.96 -4.78
C PHE A 21 6.24 12.41 -4.93
N HIS A 22 7.09 12.67 -5.92
CA HIS A 22 7.55 14.00 -6.25
C HIS A 22 6.60 14.64 -7.27
N ALA A 23 5.61 15.38 -6.76
CA ALA A 23 4.52 15.96 -7.55
C ALA A 23 5.00 16.83 -8.73
N PRO A 24 6.00 17.73 -8.60
CA PRO A 24 6.46 18.55 -9.72
C PRO A 24 6.96 17.72 -10.92
N SER A 25 7.61 16.59 -10.66
CA SER A 25 8.07 15.68 -11.72
C SER A 25 7.11 14.54 -12.04
N SER A 26 5.99 14.42 -11.33
CA SER A 26 5.10 13.27 -11.37
C SER A 26 5.82 11.91 -11.27
N SER A 27 6.83 11.81 -10.40
CA SER A 27 7.65 10.60 -10.27
C SER A 27 7.51 9.97 -8.89
N PHE A 28 7.47 8.64 -8.86
CA PHE A 28 7.56 7.86 -7.63
C PHE A 28 9.01 7.47 -7.38
N ARG A 29 9.51 7.76 -6.18
CA ARG A 29 10.82 7.29 -5.71
C ARG A 29 10.59 6.26 -4.63
N VAL A 30 11.29 5.14 -4.73
CA VAL A 30 11.19 4.04 -3.77
C VAL A 30 12.58 3.50 -3.52
N LEU A 31 12.95 3.42 -2.25
CA LEU A 31 14.15 2.74 -1.80
C LEU A 31 13.73 1.43 -1.12
N MET A 32 14.33 0.32 -1.54
CA MET A 32 14.00 -1.01 -1.05
C MET A 32 15.22 -1.68 -0.44
N ARG A 33 15.03 -2.34 0.70
CA ARG A 33 15.97 -3.30 1.26
C ARG A 33 15.71 -4.66 0.63
N LEU A 34 16.76 -5.29 0.10
CA LEU A 34 16.71 -6.66 -0.41
C LEU A 34 17.41 -7.58 0.58
N GLN A 35 16.72 -8.62 1.04
CA GLN A 35 17.27 -9.62 1.95
C GLN A 35 17.21 -10.99 1.30
N ARG A 36 18.32 -11.73 1.32
CA ARG A 36 18.33 -13.09 0.80
C ARG A 36 17.64 -14.01 1.80
N THR A 37 16.74 -14.83 1.29
CA THR A 37 15.97 -15.78 2.09
C THR A 37 16.20 -17.19 1.54
N ARG A 38 16.19 -18.20 2.42
CA ARG A 38 16.34 -19.60 2.00
C ARG A 38 15.10 -20.12 1.27
N ALA A 39 13.94 -19.58 1.65
CA ALA A 39 12.66 -19.71 1.00
C ALA A 39 11.88 -18.41 1.25
N PRO A 40 10.91 -18.03 0.40
CA PRO A 40 10.03 -16.91 0.68
C PRO A 40 9.42 -17.09 2.08
N PRO A 41 9.51 -16.11 2.99
CA PRO A 41 8.82 -16.17 4.27
C PRO A 41 7.35 -16.55 4.04
N ALA A 42 6.73 -17.34 4.93
CA ALA A 42 5.30 -17.66 4.83
C ALA A 42 4.43 -16.39 4.75
N ALA A 43 4.91 -15.30 5.36
CA ALA A 43 4.31 -13.97 5.32
C ALA A 43 4.87 -13.05 4.21
N ALA A 44 5.72 -13.52 3.29
CA ALA A 44 6.34 -12.67 2.27
C ALA A 44 5.28 -11.90 1.47
N PHE A 45 4.14 -12.53 1.19
CA PHE A 45 3.07 -11.92 0.42
C PHE A 45 1.99 -11.26 1.28
N SER A 46 2.13 -11.19 2.61
CA SER A 46 1.11 -10.59 3.48
C SER A 46 0.87 -9.11 3.20
N ASP A 47 1.91 -8.43 2.73
CA ASP A 47 1.83 -7.02 2.34
C ASP A 47 1.42 -6.83 0.86
N LEU A 48 1.22 -7.91 0.09
CA LEU A 48 0.62 -7.84 -1.24
C LEU A 48 -0.88 -8.12 -1.18
N ALA A 49 -1.66 -7.08 -1.40
CA ALA A 49 -3.12 -7.16 -1.44
C ALA A 49 -3.69 -6.40 -2.62
N HIS A 50 -4.99 -6.57 -2.84
CA HIS A 50 -5.78 -5.77 -3.76
C HIS A 50 -6.49 -4.68 -2.96
N LEU A 51 -6.59 -3.48 -3.54
CA LEU A 51 -7.45 -2.43 -3.04
C LEU A 51 -8.79 -2.49 -3.78
N VAL A 52 -9.87 -2.58 -3.03
CA VAL A 52 -11.23 -2.55 -3.57
C VAL A 52 -11.84 -1.21 -3.23
N ARG A 53 -12.36 -0.53 -4.25
CA ARG A 53 -13.06 0.74 -4.11
C ARG A 53 -14.51 0.57 -4.54
N CYS A 54 -15.44 1.08 -3.75
CA CYS A 54 -16.82 1.27 -4.17
C CYS A 54 -17.01 2.68 -4.73
N SER A 55 -17.45 2.82 -5.99
CA SER A 55 -17.79 4.12 -6.56
C SER A 55 -19.15 4.66 -6.10
N GLY A 56 -19.97 3.82 -5.42
CA GLY A 56 -21.25 4.21 -4.84
C GLY A 56 -21.10 5.01 -3.55
N CYS A 57 -20.41 4.44 -2.55
CA CYS A 57 -20.23 5.06 -1.23
C CYS A 57 -18.82 5.61 -0.97
N GLY A 58 -17.87 5.36 -1.86
CA GLY A 58 -16.48 5.80 -1.68
C GLY A 58 -15.63 4.90 -0.76
N ALA A 59 -16.20 3.84 -0.18
CA ALA A 59 -15.44 2.92 0.68
C ALA A 59 -14.24 2.32 -0.05
N LEU A 60 -13.12 2.20 0.66
CA LEU A 60 -11.86 1.63 0.20
C LEU A 60 -11.36 0.63 1.24
N TRP A 61 -11.03 -0.59 0.83
CA TRP A 61 -10.50 -1.61 1.72
C TRP A 61 -9.51 -2.54 1.02
N LYS A 62 -8.75 -3.28 1.83
CA LYS A 62 -7.78 -4.27 1.36
C LYS A 62 -8.44 -5.65 1.30
N VAL A 63 -8.11 -6.43 0.27
CA VAL A 63 -8.53 -7.83 0.09
C VAL A 63 -7.31 -8.66 -0.28
N ALA A 64 -7.09 -9.77 0.43
CA ALA A 64 -6.01 -10.69 0.09
C ALA A 64 -6.29 -11.35 -1.27
N SER A 65 -5.24 -11.77 -1.97
CA SER A 65 -5.41 -12.37 -3.30
C SER A 65 -6.23 -13.67 -3.25
N THR A 66 -6.21 -14.39 -2.12
CA THR A 66 -6.99 -15.60 -1.87
C THR A 66 -8.49 -15.35 -1.76
N ASP A 67 -8.89 -14.13 -1.37
CA ASP A 67 -10.27 -13.83 -0.98
C ASP A 67 -11.03 -13.11 -2.12
N LEU A 68 -10.37 -12.88 -3.26
CA LEU A 68 -10.98 -12.23 -4.43
C LEU A 68 -12.15 -13.02 -5.02
N GLY A 69 -12.10 -14.35 -4.95
CA GLY A 69 -13.18 -15.21 -5.44
C GLY A 69 -14.48 -15.00 -4.66
N GLU A 70 -14.38 -14.83 -3.34
CA GLU A 70 -15.52 -14.59 -2.45
C GLU A 70 -16.13 -13.21 -2.72
N LEU A 71 -15.29 -12.19 -2.95
CA LEU A 71 -15.72 -10.83 -3.29
C LEU A 71 -16.63 -10.81 -4.54
N ALA A 72 -16.30 -11.59 -5.56
CA ALA A 72 -17.08 -11.69 -6.80
C ALA A 72 -18.44 -12.38 -6.61
N SER A 73 -18.57 -13.23 -5.59
CA SER A 73 -19.78 -14.01 -5.32
C SER A 73 -20.84 -13.23 -4.52
N THR A 74 -20.43 -12.20 -3.78
CA THR A 74 -21.33 -11.43 -2.90
C THR A 74 -21.88 -10.17 -3.57
N ARG A 75 -23.20 -10.13 -3.80
CA ARG A 75 -23.91 -8.92 -4.30
C ARG A 75 -23.75 -7.69 -3.39
N SER A 76 -23.46 -7.89 -2.11
CA SER A 76 -23.27 -6.86 -1.09
C SER A 76 -21.85 -6.88 -0.50
N ALA A 77 -20.82 -7.09 -1.32
CA ALA A 77 -19.42 -7.13 -0.86
C ALA A 77 -18.89 -5.77 -0.34
N CYS A 78 -19.66 -4.69 -0.52
CA CYS A 78 -19.32 -3.41 0.07
C CYS A 78 -19.46 -3.47 1.60
N PRO A 79 -18.47 -3.02 2.39
CA PRO A 79 -18.58 -2.92 3.85
C PRO A 79 -19.77 -2.07 4.32
N CYS A 80 -20.26 -1.19 3.45
CA CYS A 80 -21.45 -0.38 3.67
C CYS A 80 -22.77 -1.19 3.71
N GLY A 81 -22.80 -2.43 3.21
CA GLY A 81 -24.00 -3.28 3.18
C GLY A 81 -24.51 -3.72 4.56
N GLY A 82 -23.75 -3.45 5.63
CA GLY A 82 -24.14 -3.65 7.02
C GLY A 82 -24.03 -2.40 7.90
N LEU A 83 -23.73 -1.23 7.33
CA LEU A 83 -23.71 0.04 8.04
C LEU A 83 -25.01 0.78 7.77
N ASP A 84 -25.69 1.11 8.85
CA ASP A 84 -27.07 1.57 8.91
C ASP A 84 -27.44 2.67 7.90
N ALA A 85 -28.73 2.69 7.59
CA ALA A 85 -29.47 3.68 6.80
C ALA A 85 -29.25 5.17 7.20
N ALA A 86 -28.39 5.48 8.17
CA ALA A 86 -28.03 6.81 8.63
C ALA A 86 -27.23 7.65 7.61
N ALA A 87 -26.55 7.01 6.65
CA ALA A 87 -25.82 7.72 5.58
C ALA A 87 -26.65 7.98 4.30
N GLY A 88 -27.90 7.49 4.24
CA GLY A 88 -28.75 7.63 3.05
C GLY A 88 -28.27 6.86 1.80
N VAL A 89 -27.21 6.06 1.91
CA VAL A 89 -26.66 5.24 0.83
C VAL A 89 -27.08 3.79 1.06
N GLY A 90 -28.23 3.40 0.50
CA GLY A 90 -28.72 2.02 0.62
C GLY A 90 -27.78 1.01 -0.04
N ALA A 91 -27.86 -0.26 0.37
CA ALA A 91 -27.08 -1.36 -0.22
C ALA A 91 -27.19 -1.42 -1.77
N ASP A 92 -28.35 -1.03 -2.31
CA ASP A 92 -28.60 -0.92 -3.75
C ASP A 92 -27.69 0.10 -4.46
N ALA A 93 -27.31 1.16 -3.75
CA ALA A 93 -26.42 2.19 -4.30
C ALA A 93 -25.00 1.68 -4.51
N CYS A 94 -24.63 0.52 -3.95
CA CYS A 94 -23.28 -0.05 -4.03
C CYS A 94 -23.20 -1.35 -4.85
N ALA A 95 -24.34 -1.94 -5.21
CA ALA A 95 -24.40 -3.14 -6.03
C ALA A 95 -23.73 -2.92 -7.40
N GLY A 96 -22.79 -3.80 -7.75
CA GLY A 96 -22.07 -3.75 -9.04
C GLY A 96 -21.09 -2.56 -9.21
N LYS A 97 -20.85 -1.76 -8.16
CA LYS A 97 -20.00 -0.55 -8.21
C LYS A 97 -18.60 -0.75 -7.65
N LEU A 98 -18.12 -1.99 -7.62
CA LEU A 98 -16.81 -2.34 -7.06
C LEU A 98 -15.74 -2.35 -8.16
N THR A 99 -14.61 -1.71 -7.89
CA THR A 99 -13.42 -1.77 -8.73
C THR A 99 -12.27 -2.33 -7.91
N VAL A 100 -11.58 -3.32 -8.48
CA VAL A 100 -10.43 -3.99 -7.85
C VAL A 100 -9.15 -3.47 -8.50
N HIS A 101 -8.19 -3.06 -7.67
CA HIS A 101 -6.86 -2.61 -8.10
C HIS A 101 -5.77 -3.47 -7.45
N GLY A 102 -4.77 -3.91 -8.22
CA GLY A 102 -3.63 -4.65 -7.67
C GLY A 102 -3.28 -5.90 -8.48
N PRO A 103 -2.47 -6.82 -7.92
CA PRO A 103 -1.95 -6.78 -6.55
C PRO A 103 -0.85 -5.72 -6.36
N MET A 104 -0.90 -4.98 -5.26
CA MET A 104 0.04 -3.92 -4.91
C MET A 104 0.56 -4.06 -3.49
N TRP A 105 1.60 -3.29 -3.17
CA TRP A 105 2.14 -3.24 -1.82
C TRP A 105 1.18 -2.45 -0.92
N THR A 106 0.85 -3.01 0.24
CA THR A 106 -0.11 -2.46 1.21
C THR A 106 0.41 -2.47 2.65
N GLY A 107 1.68 -2.87 2.82
CA GLY A 107 2.42 -2.71 4.06
C GLY A 107 3.03 -1.30 4.20
N PRO A 108 3.88 -1.09 5.21
CA PRO A 108 4.56 0.19 5.42
C PRO A 108 5.37 0.63 4.20
N LEU A 109 5.32 1.93 3.89
CA LEU A 109 6.13 2.54 2.82
C LEU A 109 7.43 3.16 3.35
N HIS A 110 7.58 3.22 4.67
CA HIS A 110 8.65 3.89 5.39
C HIS A 110 9.07 3.03 6.58
N GLU A 111 10.36 3.04 6.89
CA GLU A 111 10.89 2.60 8.17
C GLU A 111 11.35 3.82 8.95
N SER A 112 10.73 4.12 10.09
CA SER A 112 10.96 5.37 10.85
C SER A 112 12.43 5.58 11.19
N ASN A 113 13.11 4.54 11.69
CA ASN A 113 14.55 4.60 11.98
C ASN A 113 15.42 4.85 10.74
N PHE A 114 14.96 4.44 9.56
CA PHE A 114 15.69 4.68 8.32
C PHE A 114 15.51 6.13 7.85
N VAL A 115 14.29 6.64 7.91
CA VAL A 115 13.97 8.05 7.58
C VAL A 115 14.69 9.01 8.51
N GLU A 116 14.74 8.71 9.81
CA GLU A 116 15.46 9.50 10.81
C GLU A 116 16.95 9.64 10.45
N ARG A 117 17.62 8.52 10.17
CA ARG A 117 19.03 8.53 9.73
C ARG A 117 19.24 9.28 8.41
N MET A 118 18.30 9.16 7.45
CA MET A 118 18.37 9.95 6.22
C MET A 118 18.34 11.45 6.49
N ARG A 119 17.57 11.89 7.50
CA ARG A 119 17.46 13.30 7.88
C ARG A 119 18.72 13.78 8.57
N GLU A 120 19.27 12.99 9.50
CA GLU A 120 20.56 13.28 10.15
C GLU A 120 21.68 13.42 9.12
N ASP A 121 21.76 12.48 8.17
CA ASP A 121 22.74 12.51 7.07
C ASP A 121 22.55 13.75 6.18
N ALA A 122 21.30 14.11 5.86
CA ALA A 122 21.00 15.31 5.07
C ALA A 122 21.41 16.59 5.80
N ALA A 123 21.12 16.68 7.10
CA ALA A 123 21.49 17.82 7.93
C ALA A 123 23.01 17.98 8.03
N ALA A 124 23.74 16.88 8.25
CA ALA A 124 25.21 16.89 8.30
C ALA A 124 25.86 17.34 6.98
N ARG A 125 25.14 17.20 5.85
CA ARG A 125 25.59 17.61 4.51
C ARG A 125 25.09 18.98 4.10
N GLY A 126 24.26 19.65 4.90
CA GLY A 126 23.63 20.92 4.55
C GLY A 126 22.61 20.81 3.41
N TRP A 127 21.90 19.68 3.31
CA TRP A 127 20.87 19.45 2.30
C TRP A 127 19.48 19.86 2.83
N ASP A 128 19.25 21.16 2.97
CA ASP A 128 18.07 21.73 3.64
C ASP A 128 16.72 21.31 3.02
N GLU A 129 16.65 21.21 1.70
CA GLU A 129 15.44 20.74 1.00
C GLU A 129 15.11 19.29 1.37
N ALA A 130 16.14 18.43 1.47
CA ALA A 130 15.96 17.04 1.86
C ALA A 130 15.53 16.93 3.33
N VAL A 131 16.08 17.76 4.22
CA VAL A 131 15.65 17.83 5.63
C VAL A 131 14.18 18.20 5.72
N THR A 132 13.76 19.26 5.00
CA THR A 132 12.36 19.72 4.96
C THR A 132 11.42 18.63 4.46
N LEU A 133 11.79 17.93 3.38
CA LEU A 133 11.02 16.80 2.87
C LEU A 133 10.89 15.69 3.91
N LEU A 134 11.99 15.30 4.56
CA LEU A 134 12.03 14.16 5.46
C LEU A 134 11.25 14.39 6.76
N GLN A 135 11.05 15.64 7.18
CA GLN A 135 10.17 16.00 8.31
C GLN A 135 8.70 15.63 8.08
N CYS A 136 8.23 15.57 6.82
CA CYS A 136 6.85 15.18 6.51
C CYS A 136 6.54 13.70 6.81
N PHE A 137 7.55 12.89 7.13
CA PHE A 137 7.43 11.45 7.39
C PHE A 137 7.53 11.11 8.87
N GLU A 138 7.54 12.12 9.75
CA GLU A 138 7.42 11.95 11.20
C GLU A 138 5.97 11.60 11.55
N GLY A 139 5.79 10.44 12.20
CA GLY A 139 4.52 9.92 12.68
C GLY A 139 4.74 8.95 13.83
#